data_AF-A0A2D5IKQ7-F1
#
_entry.id   AF-A0A2D5IKQ7-F1
#
_cell.length_a   1.000
_cell.length_b   1.000
_cell.length_c   1.000
_cell.angle_alpha   90.00
_cell.angle_beta   90.00
_cell.angle_gamma   90.00
#
_symmetry.space_group_name_H-M   'P 1'
#
loop_
_entity.id
_entity.type
_entity.pdbx_description
1 polymer ?
#
loop_
_entity_poly.entity_id
_entity_poly.type
_entity_poly.pdbx_seq_one_letter_code
_entity_poly.pdbx_strand_id
1 'polypeptide(L)'
;MQTFDLEADGLRALNAALQAQTQETNQTSWQVLNPKGAHAVAVGLDAPIDVQVKGSTGYYCGGMNKQATIRVAGSVGPGAAENMMSGRIIVEGDASQYAGATGH
;
A
#
# COMPACT_ATOMS: atom_id res chain seq x y z
N MET A 1 8.22 -3.30 -14.16
CA MET A 1 7.45 -3.67 -12.96
C MET A 1 8.40 -4.33 -11.98
N GLN A 2 8.61 -3.72 -10.81
CA GLN A 2 9.45 -4.24 -9.72
C GLN A 2 8.63 -5.25 -8.90
N THR A 3 9.23 -6.36 -8.49
CA THR A 3 8.58 -7.34 -7.62
C THR A 3 9.28 -7.34 -6.28
N PHE A 4 8.51 -7.30 -5.19
CA PHE A 4 8.99 -7.32 -3.82
C PHE A 4 8.31 -8.47 -3.07
N ASP A 5 9.08 -9.36 -2.46
CA ASP A 5 8.54 -10.46 -1.66
C ASP A 5 8.50 -10.05 -0.20
N LEU A 6 7.29 -9.81 0.33
CA LEU A 6 7.14 -9.32 1.70
C LEU A 6 7.59 -10.37 2.73
N GLU A 7 7.42 -11.66 2.45
CA GLU A 7 7.81 -12.72 3.37
C GLU A 7 9.33 -12.84 3.47
N ALA A 8 10.02 -12.69 2.34
CA ALA A 8 11.48 -12.81 2.30
C ALA A 8 12.18 -11.57 2.87
N ASP A 9 11.74 -10.37 2.47
CA ASP A 9 12.49 -9.13 2.70
C ASP A 9 11.90 -8.29 3.85
N GLY A 10 10.65 -8.55 4.24
CA GLY A 10 10.00 -7.94 5.40
C GLY A 10 9.39 -6.55 5.17
N LEU A 11 8.47 -6.18 6.07
CA LEU A 11 7.62 -4.98 5.97
C LEU A 11 8.40 -3.66 5.96
N ARG A 12 9.44 -3.56 6.80
CA ARG A 12 10.23 -2.34 6.88
C ARG A 12 10.97 -2.07 5.58
N ALA A 13 11.55 -3.10 4.98
CA ALA A 13 12.25 -2.99 3.71
C ALA A 13 11.27 -2.64 2.57
N LEU A 14 10.08 -3.24 2.55
CA LEU A 14 9.03 -2.88 1.59
C LEU A 14 8.69 -1.39 1.65
N ASN A 15 8.30 -0.89 2.83
CA ASN A 15 7.90 0.51 2.96
C ASN A 15 9.07 1.46 2.69
N ALA A 16 10.29 1.13 3.12
CA ALA A 16 11.47 1.94 2.78
C ALA A 16 11.70 2.02 1.27
N ALA A 17 11.57 0.91 0.54
CA ALA A 17 11.74 0.88 -0.92
C ALA A 17 10.66 1.70 -1.64
N LEU A 18 9.40 1.60 -1.20
CA LEU A 18 8.29 2.36 -1.78
C LEU A 18 8.36 3.86 -1.44
N GLN A 19 8.75 4.21 -0.21
CA GLN A 19 8.89 5.60 0.24
C GLN A 19 10.13 6.30 -0.32
N ALA A 20 11.14 5.55 -0.74
CA ALA A 20 12.32 6.11 -1.43
C ALA A 20 12.01 6.63 -2.83
N GLN A 21 10.81 6.34 -3.37
CA GLN A 21 10.38 6.84 -4.67
C GLN A 21 10.05 8.33 -4.60
N THR A 22 10.26 9.03 -5.71
CA THR A 22 10.01 10.48 -5.84
C THR A 22 9.08 10.75 -7.04
N GLN A 23 8.74 12.02 -7.29
CA GLN A 23 7.96 12.40 -8.47
C GLN A 23 8.65 12.04 -9.79
N GLU A 24 9.98 12.08 -9.83
CA GLU A 24 10.79 11.71 -10.99
C GLU A 24 11.43 10.34 -10.74
N THR A 25 10.64 9.27 -10.86
CA THR A 25 11.12 7.89 -10.76
C THR A 25 10.83 7.09 -12.03
N ASN A 26 11.76 6.19 -12.36
CA ASN A 26 11.55 5.16 -13.39
C ASN A 26 10.96 3.85 -12.81
N GLN A 27 10.89 3.73 -11.47
CA GLN A 27 10.29 2.59 -10.78
C GLN A 27 8.84 2.89 -10.44
N THR A 28 8.03 3.10 -11.47
CA THR A 28 6.63 3.54 -11.34
C THR A 28 5.64 2.42 -11.04
N SER A 29 6.03 1.15 -11.15
CA SER A 29 5.13 0.00 -11.01
C SER A 29 5.76 -1.09 -10.16
N TRP A 30 5.05 -1.47 -9.10
CA TRP A 30 5.46 -2.40 -8.07
C TRP A 30 4.43 -3.51 -7.87
N GLN A 31 4.91 -4.72 -7.61
CA GLN A 31 4.11 -5.86 -7.21
C GLN A 31 4.63 -6.40 -5.88
N VAL A 32 3.77 -6.43 -4.87
CA VAL A 32 4.07 -6.95 -3.53
C VAL A 32 3.47 -8.35 -3.42
N LEU A 33 4.33 -9.34 -3.19
CA LEU A 33 3.96 -10.73 -3.02
C LEU A 33 3.90 -11.10 -1.54
N ASN A 34 3.18 -12.19 -1.26
CA ASN A 34 3.11 -12.83 0.06
C ASN A 34 2.75 -11.86 1.21
N PRO A 35 1.71 -11.01 1.08
CA PRO A 35 1.39 -10.04 2.12
C PRO A 35 0.92 -10.69 3.43
N LYS A 36 0.33 -11.89 3.38
CA LYS A 36 -0.06 -12.74 4.53
C LYS A 36 -0.77 -11.98 5.67
N GLY A 37 -1.63 -11.00 5.35
CA GLY A 37 -2.36 -10.21 6.35
C GLY A 37 -1.49 -9.20 7.11
N ALA A 38 -0.28 -8.91 6.63
CA ALA A 38 0.64 -7.96 7.24
C ALA A 38 0.00 -6.57 7.38
N HIS A 39 0.30 -5.93 8.50
CA HIS A 39 -0.15 -4.58 8.82
C HIS A 39 0.73 -3.53 8.15
N ALA A 40 0.22 -2.30 8.02
CA ALA A 40 0.94 -1.12 7.53
C ALA A 40 1.64 -1.34 6.17
N VAL A 41 1.04 -2.11 5.27
CA VAL A 41 1.56 -2.32 3.91
C VAL A 41 1.34 -1.05 3.08
N ALA A 42 2.37 -0.60 2.37
CA ALA A 42 2.33 0.52 1.42
C ALA A 42 1.87 1.86 2.04
N VAL A 43 2.38 2.20 3.23
CA VAL A 43 2.00 3.41 3.97
C VAL A 43 2.90 4.61 3.63
N GLY A 44 2.35 5.82 3.74
CA GLY A 44 3.11 7.07 3.61
C GLY A 44 3.71 7.33 2.23
N LEU A 45 3.03 6.91 1.16
CA LEU A 45 3.56 7.02 -0.19
C LEU A 45 3.33 8.42 -0.79
N ASP A 46 4.44 9.14 -1.01
CA ASP A 46 4.46 10.48 -1.61
C ASP A 46 5.14 10.50 -3.00
N ALA A 47 4.82 9.49 -3.81
CA ALA A 47 5.26 9.40 -5.20
C ALA A 47 4.13 8.86 -6.10
N PRO A 48 4.05 9.28 -7.37
CA PRO A 48 3.01 8.86 -8.31
C PRO A 48 3.30 7.45 -8.86
N ILE A 49 3.34 6.45 -7.98
CA ILE A 49 3.63 5.06 -8.31
C ILE A 49 2.40 4.16 -8.19
N ASP A 50 2.41 3.05 -8.92
CA ASP A 50 1.41 2.01 -8.94
C ASP A 50 1.90 0.82 -8.10
N VAL A 51 1.14 0.45 -7.05
CA VAL A 51 1.50 -0.65 -6.14
C VAL A 51 0.40 -1.71 -6.17
N GLN A 52 0.73 -2.93 -6.60
CA GLN A 52 -0.19 -4.06 -6.64
C GLN A 52 0.15 -5.06 -5.54
N VAL A 53 -0.71 -5.19 -4.54
CA VAL A 53 -0.56 -6.15 -3.45
C VAL A 53 -1.30 -7.43 -3.79
N LYS A 54 -0.55 -8.53 -3.96
CA LYS A 54 -1.08 -9.85 -4.33
C LYS A 54 -1.48 -10.65 -3.11
N GLY A 55 -2.63 -10.29 -2.54
CA GLY A 55 -3.26 -10.97 -1.42
C GLY A 55 -3.88 -9.99 -0.43
N SER A 56 -4.30 -10.51 0.72
CA SER A 56 -4.90 -9.70 1.79
C SER A 56 -3.86 -9.02 2.67
N THR A 57 -4.22 -7.84 3.17
CA THR A 57 -3.44 -7.07 4.15
C THR A 57 -4.23 -6.88 5.44
N GLY A 58 -3.54 -6.50 6.51
CA GLY A 58 -4.15 -6.24 7.81
C GLY A 58 -4.35 -4.75 8.09
N TYR A 59 -4.20 -4.37 9.35
CA TYR A 59 -4.42 -3.01 9.84
C TYR A 59 -3.61 -1.97 9.04
N TYR A 60 -4.24 -0.83 8.74
CA TYR A 60 -3.56 0.39 8.27
C TYR A 60 -2.88 0.28 6.89
N CYS A 61 -3.39 -0.59 6.02
CA CYS A 61 -2.90 -0.69 4.64
C CYS A 61 -3.12 0.63 3.88
N GLY A 62 -2.08 1.16 3.25
CA GLY A 62 -2.18 2.39 2.45
C GLY A 62 -2.43 3.67 3.26
N GLY A 63 -2.31 3.64 4.60
CA GLY A 63 -2.46 4.83 5.42
C GLY A 63 -1.47 5.93 5.02
N MET A 64 -1.89 7.19 5.16
CA MET A 64 -1.11 8.39 4.78
C MET A 64 -0.69 8.42 3.29
N ASN A 65 -1.43 7.73 2.40
CA ASN A 65 -1.15 7.81 0.97
C ASN A 65 -1.40 9.23 0.45
N LYS A 66 -0.51 9.72 -0.41
CA LYS A 66 -0.59 11.06 -0.99
C LYS A 66 -0.60 11.02 -2.51
N GLN A 67 0.25 10.24 -3.17
CA GLN A 67 0.31 10.26 -4.64
C GLN A 67 0.13 8.90 -5.30
N ALA A 68 0.24 7.80 -4.55
CA ALA A 68 0.26 6.47 -5.15
C ALA A 68 -1.15 5.98 -5.51
N THR A 69 -1.19 5.05 -6.48
CA THR A 69 -2.34 4.18 -6.71
C THR A 69 -2.01 2.79 -6.16
N ILE A 70 -2.68 2.39 -5.08
CA ILE A 70 -2.50 1.08 -4.46
C ILE A 70 -3.70 0.19 -4.83
N ARG A 71 -3.45 -1.01 -5.35
CA ARG A 71 -4.47 -2.04 -5.60
C ARG A 71 -4.20 -3.25 -4.74
N VAL A 72 -5.18 -3.65 -3.95
CA VAL A 72 -5.11 -4.86 -3.12
C VAL A 72 -6.04 -5.90 -3.73
N ALA A 73 -5.46 -7.02 -4.17
CA ALA A 73 -6.21 -8.12 -4.80
C ALA A 73 -7.06 -8.92 -3.79
N GLY A 74 -6.75 -8.82 -2.49
CA GLY A 74 -7.54 -9.42 -1.41
C GLY A 74 -8.26 -8.38 -0.56
N SER A 75 -8.76 -8.83 0.59
CA SER A 75 -9.37 -7.96 1.61
C SER A 75 -8.32 -7.15 2.39
N VAL A 76 -8.74 -6.03 2.98
CA VAL A 76 -7.92 -5.17 3.84
C VAL A 76 -8.48 -5.14 5.27
N GLY A 77 -7.58 -5.09 6.26
CA GLY A 77 -7.94 -4.96 7.67
C GLY A 77 -8.41 -3.56 8.06
N PRO A 78 -8.63 -3.31 9.37
CA PRO A 78 -9.13 -2.04 9.87
C PRO A 78 -8.22 -0.85 9.51
N GLY A 79 -8.79 0.35 9.38
CA GLY A 79 -8.00 1.57 9.15
C GLY A 79 -7.29 1.62 7.78
N ALA A 80 -7.74 0.82 6.81
CA ALA A 80 -7.23 0.93 5.45
C ALA A 80 -7.44 2.36 4.91
N ALA A 81 -6.45 2.92 4.24
CA ALA A 81 -6.46 4.30 3.75
C ALA A 81 -6.63 5.38 4.84
N GLU A 82 -6.37 5.08 6.11
CA GLU A 82 -6.52 6.06 7.18
C GLU A 82 -5.53 7.23 7.02
N ASN A 83 -5.98 8.46 7.26
CA ASN A 83 -5.22 9.69 7.07
C ASN A 83 -4.69 9.90 5.63
N MET A 84 -5.37 9.38 4.62
CA MET A 84 -5.01 9.62 3.22
C MET A 84 -5.19 11.10 2.85
N MET A 85 -4.22 11.66 2.10
CA MET A 85 -4.23 13.05 1.61
C MET A 85 -4.69 13.17 0.16
N SER A 86 -4.31 12.21 -0.69
CA SER A 86 -4.76 12.10 -2.08
C SER A 86 -4.28 10.77 -2.68
N GLY A 87 -4.47 10.57 -3.98
CA GLY A 87 -4.13 9.33 -4.68
C GLY A 87 -5.33 8.39 -4.74
N ARG A 88 -5.07 7.07 -4.82
CA ARG A 88 -6.13 6.07 -4.92
C ARG A 88 -5.78 4.77 -4.20
N ILE A 89 -6.74 4.18 -3.51
CA ILE A 89 -6.66 2.81 -3.00
C ILE A 89 -7.87 2.04 -3.52
N ILE A 90 -7.61 0.91 -4.20
CA ILE A 90 -8.63 0.02 -4.76
C ILE A 90 -8.50 -1.32 -4.05
N VAL A 91 -9.60 -1.80 -3.49
CA VAL A 91 -9.68 -3.10 -2.82
C VAL A 91 -10.62 -3.98 -3.62
N GLU A 92 -10.12 -5.14 -4.06
CA GLU A 92 -10.94 -6.10 -4.83
C GLU A 92 -11.75 -7.03 -3.91
N GLY A 93 -11.28 -7.23 -2.67
CA GLY A 93 -12.02 -7.94 -1.62
C GLY A 93 -12.81 -6.99 -0.71
N ASP A 94 -12.94 -7.39 0.55
CA ASP A 94 -13.67 -6.61 1.56
C ASP A 94 -12.76 -5.61 2.28
N ALA A 95 -13.32 -4.46 2.66
CA ALA A 95 -12.67 -3.51 3.56
C ALA A 95 -13.30 -3.58 4.95
N SER A 96 -12.47 -3.72 5.99
CA SER A 96 -12.93 -3.75 7.37
C SER A 96 -13.30 -2.35 7.91
N GLN A 97 -13.60 -2.27 9.20
CA GLN A 97 -13.95 -1.03 9.90
C GLN A 97 -12.89 0.07 9.75
N TYR A 98 -13.34 1.33 9.77
CA TYR A 98 -12.48 2.52 9.64
C TYR A 98 -11.76 2.67 8.30
N ALA A 99 -12.24 2.01 7.24
CA ALA A 99 -11.76 2.25 5.88
C ALA A 99 -11.96 3.74 5.49
N GLY A 100 -10.87 4.40 5.09
CA GLY A 100 -10.83 5.82 4.77
C GLY A 100 -11.13 6.73 5.97
N ALA A 101 -10.96 6.24 7.21
CA ALA A 101 -11.12 7.08 8.40
C ALA A 101 -10.07 8.18 8.41
N THR A 102 -10.52 9.42 8.68
CA THR A 102 -9.71 10.64 8.68
C THR A 102 -8.93 10.89 7.38
N GLY A 103 -8.85 12.15 6.96
CA GLY A 103 -8.22 12.50 5.69
C GLY A 103 -8.32 13.99 5.41
N HIS A 104 -7.60 14.43 4.39
CA HIS A 104 -7.60 15.82 3.91
C HIS A 104 -8.02 15.87 2.44
#